data_AF-A0A0B1TN01-F1
#
_entry.id   AF-A0A0B1TN01-F1
#
_cell.length_a   1.000
_cell.length_b   1.000
_cell.length_c   1.000
_cell.angle_alpha   90.00
_cell.angle_beta   90.00
_cell.angle_gamma   90.00
#
_symmetry.space_group_name_H-M   'P 1'
#
loop_
_entity.id
_entity.type
_entity.pdbx_description
1 polymer ?
#
loop_
_entity_poly.entity_id
_entity_poly.type
_entity_poly.pdbx_seq_one_letter_code
_entity_poly.pdbx_strand_id
1 'polypeptide(L)'
;SGEEVEEEEVEEEAEEAATKKRHKPKAQQENEDGMTEAEKAMAASKKRQVEEQEKLLQEYDESRRLEREKEEEELKKLKEKQEKRRLEREQEERAEAERRKQEEERRRKEDQMTALYTQAAQQGGRNFIIPKKTENRNDKFGNIVQAKQEMGMTKEQQEEAKRAFLAAVEKSIPVSSDLAADDLKAKIKELHQRICKLEAEKYDLEKRHERQEYDLKELNERQRQVARNKALKKGLDPAEAGSSKYPPKVQVSSKYDRQIDRRNFQERRSMYDNKNAYPCFPGVPPPPAIYEKVILKLDGEREEEEAEAEVRLTLFKFIHTPFLYQLYEAGEEEE
;
A
#
# COMPACT_ATOMS: atom_id res chain seq x y z
N SER A 1 23.84 -18.02 11.51
CA SER A 1 23.19 -18.25 12.82
C SER A 1 24.18 -18.68 13.90
N GLY A 2 25.49 -18.53 13.71
CA GLY A 2 26.50 -18.90 14.72
C GLY A 2 27.25 -17.71 15.31
N GLU A 3 26.91 -16.48 14.90
CA GLU A 3 27.57 -15.24 15.34
C GLU A 3 26.71 -14.47 16.36
N GLU A 4 25.38 -14.68 16.34
CA GLU A 4 24.44 -14.11 17.33
C GLU A 4 24.40 -14.90 18.65
N VAL A 5 24.95 -16.12 18.70
CA VAL A 5 24.98 -16.94 19.92
C VAL A 5 26.24 -16.66 20.75
N GLU A 6 27.33 -16.20 20.13
CA GLU A 6 28.56 -15.81 20.86
C GLU A 6 28.42 -14.45 21.55
N GLU A 7 27.52 -13.55 21.09
CA GLU A 7 27.30 -12.27 21.76
C GLU A 7 26.43 -12.39 23.02
N GLU A 8 25.51 -13.38 23.10
CA GLU A 8 24.71 -13.62 24.32
C GLU A 8 25.50 -14.33 25.44
N GLU A 9 26.44 -15.23 25.12
CA GLU A 9 27.28 -15.88 26.14
C GLU A 9 28.31 -14.92 26.77
N VAL A 10 28.73 -13.87 26.05
CA VAL A 10 29.70 -12.87 26.55
C VAL A 10 29.05 -11.83 27.47
N GLU A 11 27.75 -11.57 27.34
CA GLU A 11 27.01 -10.69 28.27
C GLU A 11 26.69 -11.37 29.61
N GLU A 12 26.48 -12.69 29.65
CA GLU A 12 26.26 -13.42 30.92
C GLU A 12 27.53 -13.50 31.79
N GLU A 13 28.73 -13.65 31.21
CA GLU A 13 29.99 -13.67 31.98
C GLU A 13 30.42 -12.29 32.51
N ALA A 14 29.95 -11.19 31.90
CA ALA A 14 30.31 -9.84 32.31
C ALA A 14 29.52 -9.36 33.55
N GLU A 15 28.34 -9.92 33.82
CA GLU A 15 27.52 -9.56 34.99
C GLU A 15 28.00 -10.29 36.27
N GLU A 16 28.66 -11.45 36.14
CA GLU A 16 29.16 -12.22 37.29
C GLU A 16 30.46 -11.63 37.90
N ALA A 17 31.20 -10.79 37.17
CA ALA A 17 32.48 -10.23 37.61
C ALA A 17 32.37 -8.90 38.40
N ALA A 18 31.21 -8.24 38.42
CA ALA A 18 31.05 -6.92 39.05
C ALA A 18 30.56 -6.94 40.52
N THR A 19 30.43 -8.11 41.15
CA THR A 19 29.93 -8.26 42.53
C THR A 19 31.00 -8.60 43.57
N LYS A 20 32.29 -8.31 43.32
CA LYS A 20 33.36 -8.44 44.32
C LYS A 20 33.99 -7.10 44.70
N LYS A 21 33.27 -6.32 45.52
CA LYS A 21 33.79 -5.43 46.58
C LYS A 21 32.65 -4.65 47.25
N ARG A 22 31.87 -5.32 48.10
CA ARG A 22 31.11 -4.65 49.16
C ARG A 22 31.59 -5.21 50.49
N HIS A 23 32.00 -4.31 51.38
CA HIS A 23 32.43 -4.64 52.73
C HIS A 23 31.35 -5.47 53.42
N LYS A 24 31.71 -6.67 53.87
CA LYS A 24 30.89 -7.50 54.75
C LYS A 24 30.72 -6.75 56.08
N PRO A 25 29.52 -6.35 56.51
CA PRO A 25 29.34 -5.86 57.87
C PRO A 25 29.63 -7.03 58.81
N LYS A 26 30.40 -6.79 59.87
CA LYS A 26 30.56 -7.75 60.96
C LYS A 26 29.18 -8.15 61.47
N ALA A 27 28.93 -9.45 61.55
CA ALA A 27 27.78 -10.00 62.24
C ALA A 27 27.85 -9.52 63.70
N GLN A 28 26.98 -8.56 64.05
CA GLN A 28 26.62 -8.31 65.43
C GLN A 28 25.56 -9.35 65.77
N GLN A 29 25.93 -10.26 66.66
CA GLN A 29 25.03 -11.17 67.33
C GLN A 29 24.14 -10.30 68.22
N GLU A 30 22.93 -9.98 67.75
CA GLU A 30 21.94 -9.31 68.57
C GLU A 30 21.44 -10.32 69.60
N ASN A 31 21.80 -10.06 70.86
CA ASN A 31 21.31 -10.79 72.00
C ASN A 31 19.79 -10.59 72.09
N GLU A 32 19.04 -11.65 71.81
CA GLU A 32 17.66 -11.80 72.24
C GLU A 32 17.67 -11.91 73.77
N ASP A 33 17.60 -10.79 74.50
CA ASP A 33 17.12 -10.72 75.90
C ASP A 33 17.17 -9.27 76.39
N GLY A 34 16.31 -8.41 75.84
CA GLY A 34 16.23 -7.01 76.29
C GLY A 34 15.28 -6.06 75.55
N MET A 35 14.59 -6.49 74.50
CA MET A 35 13.67 -5.61 73.76
C MET A 35 12.38 -5.39 74.58
N THR A 36 12.15 -4.15 75.00
CA THR A 36 10.91 -3.76 75.69
C THR A 36 9.69 -3.98 74.78
N GLU A 37 8.50 -4.18 75.38
CA GLU A 37 7.25 -4.49 74.65
C GLU A 37 6.95 -3.52 73.50
N ALA A 38 7.34 -2.25 73.66
CA ALA A 38 7.22 -1.20 72.65
C ALA A 38 8.08 -1.45 71.39
N GLU A 39 9.26 -2.05 71.55
CA GLU A 39 10.19 -2.32 70.45
C GLU A 39 9.75 -3.55 69.64
N LYS A 40 9.16 -4.55 70.32
CA LYS A 40 8.48 -5.68 69.65
C LYS A 40 7.27 -5.22 68.84
N ALA A 41 6.50 -4.25 69.36
CA ALA A 41 5.35 -3.67 68.64
C ALA A 41 5.78 -2.89 67.38
N MET A 42 6.87 -2.11 67.46
CA MET A 42 7.44 -1.41 66.30
C MET A 42 8.03 -2.36 65.26
N ALA A 43 8.73 -3.42 65.69
CA ALA A 43 9.23 -4.45 64.79
C ALA A 43 8.09 -5.20 64.07
N ALA A 44 6.98 -5.49 64.78
CA ALA A 44 5.80 -6.09 64.16
C ALA A 44 5.11 -5.14 63.17
N SER A 45 5.03 -3.84 63.47
CA SER A 45 4.48 -2.84 62.55
C SER A 45 5.35 -2.69 61.30
N LYS A 46 6.68 -2.67 61.45
CA LYS A 46 7.62 -2.59 60.32
C LYS A 46 7.58 -3.85 59.47
N LYS A 47 7.46 -5.04 60.07
CA LYS A 47 7.25 -6.30 59.34
C LYS A 47 5.96 -6.28 58.52
N ARG A 48 4.85 -5.81 59.07
CA ARG A 48 3.59 -5.66 58.32
C ARG A 48 3.71 -4.69 57.14
N GLN A 49 4.42 -3.56 57.31
CA GLN A 49 4.66 -2.63 56.20
C GLN A 49 5.55 -3.24 55.11
N VAL A 50 6.56 -4.03 55.47
CA VAL A 50 7.40 -4.73 54.50
C VAL A 50 6.61 -5.81 53.76
N GLU A 51 5.82 -6.62 54.48
CA GLU A 51 4.94 -7.63 53.88
C GLU A 51 3.88 -7.01 52.95
N GLU A 52 3.33 -5.84 53.29
CA GLU A 52 2.42 -5.09 52.41
C GLU A 52 3.13 -4.57 51.15
N GLN A 53 4.37 -4.08 51.27
CA GLN A 53 5.17 -3.67 50.11
C GLN A 53 5.55 -4.85 49.21
N GLU A 54 5.88 -6.01 49.79
CA GLU A 54 6.18 -7.24 49.05
C GLU A 54 4.96 -7.74 48.28
N LYS A 55 3.76 -7.69 48.87
CA LYS A 55 2.51 -8.03 48.17
C LYS A 55 2.22 -7.10 47.01
N LEU A 56 2.42 -5.79 47.19
CA LEU A 56 2.27 -4.80 46.12
C LEU A 56 3.24 -5.05 44.95
N LEU A 57 4.48 -5.43 45.26
CA LEU A 57 5.47 -5.82 44.25
C LEU A 57 5.08 -7.11 43.51
N GLN A 58 4.58 -8.11 44.23
CA GLN A 58 4.07 -9.35 43.64
C GLN A 58 2.87 -9.10 42.73
N GLU A 59 1.89 -8.31 43.17
CA GLU A 59 0.72 -7.93 42.36
C GLU A 59 1.13 -7.15 41.09
N TYR A 60 2.14 -6.28 41.19
CA TYR A 60 2.70 -5.56 40.04
C TYR A 60 3.36 -6.50 39.03
N ASP A 61 4.16 -7.46 39.49
CA ASP A 61 4.82 -8.44 38.62
C ASP A 61 3.82 -9.44 38.00
N GLU A 62 2.80 -9.86 38.75
CA GLU A 62 1.70 -10.68 38.23
C GLU A 62 0.88 -9.91 37.18
N SER A 63 0.57 -8.64 37.43
CA SER A 63 -0.10 -7.77 36.46
C SER A 63 0.70 -7.63 35.17
N ARG A 64 2.03 -7.45 35.28
CA ARG A 64 2.94 -7.37 34.11
C ARG A 64 3.07 -8.70 33.35
N ARG A 65 2.88 -9.84 34.02
CA ARG A 65 2.84 -11.16 33.38
C ARG A 65 1.53 -11.36 32.62
N LEU A 66 0.40 -11.02 33.25
CA LEU A 66 -0.92 -11.09 32.62
C LEU A 66 -1.05 -10.15 31.41
N GLU A 67 -0.44 -8.97 31.47
CA GLU A 67 -0.41 -8.04 30.34
C GLU A 67 0.36 -8.62 29.15
N ARG A 68 1.57 -9.16 29.40
CA ARG A 68 2.36 -9.86 28.37
C ARG A 68 1.65 -11.09 27.81
N GLU A 69 1.01 -11.90 28.65
CA GLU A 69 0.26 -13.07 28.21
C GLU A 69 -0.93 -12.68 27.31
N LYS A 70 -1.65 -11.61 27.64
CA LYS A 70 -2.72 -11.06 26.80
C LYS A 70 -2.18 -10.56 25.46
N GLU A 71 -1.08 -9.82 25.46
CA GLU A 71 -0.44 -9.35 24.23
C GLU A 71 0.05 -10.51 23.36
N GLU A 72 0.66 -11.54 23.96
CA GLU A 72 1.12 -12.75 23.27
C GLU A 72 -0.06 -13.55 22.69
N GLU A 73 -1.16 -13.68 23.43
CA GLU A 73 -2.38 -14.32 22.92
C GLU A 73 -2.99 -13.56 21.74
N GLU A 74 -3.08 -12.24 21.82
CA GLU A 74 -3.57 -11.41 20.71
C GLU A 74 -2.66 -11.53 19.49
N LEU A 75 -1.34 -11.50 19.70
CA LEU A 75 -0.36 -11.68 18.64
C LEU A 75 -0.45 -13.08 18.01
N LYS A 76 -0.67 -14.12 18.83
CA LYS A 76 -0.86 -15.51 18.38
C LYS A 76 -2.16 -15.66 17.57
N LYS A 77 -3.27 -15.11 18.04
CA LYS A 77 -4.56 -15.08 17.30
C LYS A 77 -4.42 -14.33 15.97
N LEU A 78 -3.65 -13.24 15.94
CA LEU A 78 -3.40 -12.50 14.70
C LEU A 78 -2.55 -13.30 13.71
N LYS A 79 -1.48 -13.96 14.19
CA LYS A 79 -0.63 -14.84 13.38
C LYS A 79 -1.41 -16.02 12.81
N GLU A 80 -2.20 -16.72 13.63
CA GLU A 80 -3.05 -17.84 13.20
C GLU A 80 -4.07 -17.38 12.15
N LYS A 81 -4.67 -16.19 12.31
CA LYS A 81 -5.59 -15.61 11.32
C LYS A 81 -4.88 -15.21 10.01
N GLN A 82 -3.62 -14.82 10.06
CA GLN A 82 -2.83 -14.55 8.86
C GLN A 82 -2.44 -15.85 8.14
N GLU A 83 -2.02 -16.86 8.90
CA GLU A 83 -1.67 -18.18 8.39
C GLU A 83 -2.87 -18.87 7.75
N LYS A 84 -4.03 -18.87 8.41
CA LYS A 84 -5.28 -19.40 7.87
C LYS A 84 -5.65 -18.75 6.53
N ARG A 85 -5.52 -17.42 6.43
CA ARG A 85 -5.75 -16.69 5.16
C ARG A 85 -4.69 -16.94 4.10
N ARG A 86 -3.48 -17.34 4.48
CA ARG A 86 -2.45 -17.76 3.53
C ARG A 86 -2.76 -19.17 3.00
N LEU A 87 -3.13 -20.08 3.89
CA LEU A 87 -3.49 -21.45 3.54
C LEU A 87 -4.75 -21.50 2.68
N GLU A 88 -5.77 -20.71 2.99
CA GLU A 88 -7.00 -20.61 2.20
C GLU A 88 -6.72 -20.11 0.78
N ARG A 89 -5.90 -19.07 0.63
CA ARG A 89 -5.47 -18.59 -0.70
C ARG A 89 -4.65 -19.61 -1.47
N GLU A 90 -3.78 -20.35 -0.79
CA GLU A 90 -3.00 -21.41 -1.42
C GLU A 90 -3.88 -22.59 -1.86
N GLN A 91 -4.89 -22.95 -1.07
CA GLN A 91 -5.87 -23.98 -1.45
C GLN A 91 -6.76 -23.52 -2.62
N GLU A 92 -7.20 -22.26 -2.62
CA GLU A 92 -7.98 -21.67 -3.72
C GLU A 92 -7.14 -21.61 -5.01
N GLU A 93 -5.87 -21.19 -4.93
CA GLU A 93 -4.96 -21.17 -6.08
C GLU A 93 -4.67 -22.58 -6.62
N ARG A 94 -4.51 -23.58 -5.74
CA ARG A 94 -4.36 -24.99 -6.16
C ARG A 94 -5.63 -25.51 -6.84
N ALA A 95 -6.81 -25.22 -6.29
CA ALA A 95 -8.09 -25.63 -6.87
C ALA A 95 -8.36 -24.93 -8.22
N GLU A 96 -8.01 -23.65 -8.34
CA GLU A 96 -8.13 -22.91 -9.61
C GLU A 96 -7.13 -23.39 -10.66
N ALA A 97 -5.89 -23.72 -10.25
CA ALA A 97 -4.90 -24.33 -11.14
C ALA A 97 -5.34 -25.71 -11.64
N GLU A 98 -5.97 -26.53 -10.78
CA GLU A 98 -6.51 -27.82 -11.17
C GLU A 98 -7.71 -27.66 -12.12
N ARG A 99 -8.65 -26.76 -11.81
CA ARG A 99 -9.80 -26.43 -12.68
C ARG A 99 -9.32 -25.94 -14.05
N ARG A 100 -8.29 -25.08 -14.08
CA ARG A 100 -7.70 -24.57 -15.31
C ARG A 100 -7.00 -25.65 -16.14
N LYS A 101 -6.28 -26.58 -15.50
CA LYS A 101 -5.68 -27.74 -16.19
C LYS A 101 -6.75 -28.64 -16.81
N GLN A 102 -7.84 -28.91 -16.09
CA GLN A 102 -8.96 -29.71 -16.62
C GLN A 102 -9.69 -28.98 -17.77
N GLU A 103 -9.87 -27.67 -17.68
CA GLU A 103 -10.48 -26.87 -18.75
C GLU A 103 -9.58 -26.76 -19.99
N GLU A 104 -8.26 -26.60 -19.84
CA GLU A 104 -7.30 -26.64 -20.95
C GLU A 104 -7.25 -28.03 -21.61
N GLU A 105 -7.33 -29.12 -20.83
CA GLU A 105 -7.38 -30.47 -21.40
C GLU A 105 -8.71 -30.72 -22.15
N ARG A 106 -9.85 -30.27 -21.60
CA ARG A 106 -11.15 -30.37 -22.27
C ARG A 106 -11.18 -29.53 -23.54
N ARG A 107 -10.68 -28.29 -23.49
CA ARG A 107 -10.57 -27.41 -24.65
C ARG A 107 -9.63 -27.97 -25.71
N ARG A 108 -8.50 -28.58 -25.31
CA ARG A 108 -7.58 -29.25 -26.25
C ARG A 108 -8.23 -30.46 -26.94
N LYS A 109 -9.07 -31.22 -26.23
CA LYS A 109 -9.87 -32.32 -26.82
C LYS A 109 -10.95 -31.79 -27.77
N GLU A 110 -11.65 -30.73 -27.39
CA GLU A 110 -12.65 -30.06 -28.23
C GLU A 110 -12.02 -29.41 -29.48
N ASP A 111 -10.86 -28.77 -29.36
CA ASP A 111 -10.10 -28.18 -30.47
C ASP A 111 -9.53 -29.27 -31.39
N GLN A 112 -9.07 -30.40 -30.87
CA GLN A 112 -8.65 -31.56 -31.69
C GLN A 112 -9.82 -32.18 -32.45
N MET A 113 -10.98 -32.34 -31.80
CA MET A 113 -12.20 -32.84 -32.44
C MET A 113 -12.74 -31.86 -33.48
N THR A 114 -12.70 -30.56 -33.19
CA THR A 114 -13.13 -29.50 -34.10
C THR A 114 -12.15 -29.35 -35.27
N ALA A 115 -10.84 -29.46 -35.05
CA ALA A 115 -9.84 -29.45 -36.12
C ALA A 115 -10.00 -30.64 -37.07
N LEU A 116 -10.30 -31.83 -36.55
CA LEU A 116 -10.62 -33.02 -37.37
C LEU A 116 -11.93 -32.83 -38.15
N TYR A 117 -12.94 -32.16 -37.58
CA TYR A 117 -14.21 -31.87 -38.26
C TYR A 117 -14.08 -30.75 -39.31
N THR A 118 -13.28 -29.73 -39.03
CA THR A 118 -13.07 -28.56 -39.93
C THR A 118 -12.11 -28.88 -41.08
N GLN A 119 -11.25 -29.89 -40.95
CA GLN A 119 -10.42 -30.36 -42.07
C GLN A 119 -11.23 -31.09 -43.16
N ALA A 120 -12.47 -31.52 -42.85
CA ALA A 120 -13.42 -32.09 -43.80
C ALA A 120 -14.36 -31.06 -44.45
N ALA A 121 -14.43 -29.83 -43.92
CA ALA A 121 -15.31 -28.78 -44.40
C ALA A 121 -14.55 -27.46 -44.53
N GLN A 122 -14.32 -27.04 -45.78
CA GLN A 122 -13.85 -25.72 -46.24
C GLN A 122 -12.37 -25.63 -46.63
N GLN A 123 -12.11 -26.06 -47.86
CA GLN A 123 -11.49 -25.17 -48.84
C GLN A 123 -12.27 -23.84 -48.87
N GLY A 124 -11.59 -22.74 -48.54
CA GLY A 124 -12.04 -21.37 -48.88
C GLY A 124 -12.75 -20.60 -47.77
N GLY A 125 -12.02 -19.76 -47.05
CA GLY A 125 -12.59 -18.74 -46.16
C GLY A 125 -11.53 -17.90 -45.46
N ARG A 126 -11.65 -16.57 -45.51
CA ARG A 126 -10.63 -15.57 -45.14
C ARG A 126 -10.44 -15.43 -43.62
N ASN A 127 -9.22 -15.08 -43.23
CA ASN A 127 -8.65 -15.29 -41.89
C ASN A 127 -8.58 -14.01 -41.02
N PHE A 128 -9.70 -13.29 -40.77
CA PHE A 128 -9.73 -12.21 -39.77
C PHE A 128 -11.13 -12.05 -39.14
N ILE A 129 -11.21 -12.32 -37.83
CA ILE A 129 -12.36 -11.98 -36.96
C ILE A 129 -11.91 -10.83 -36.07
N ILE A 130 -12.56 -9.67 -36.21
CA ILE A 130 -12.35 -8.49 -35.35
C ILE A 130 -13.35 -8.61 -34.17
N PRO A 131 -12.91 -8.86 -32.93
CA PRO A 131 -13.82 -8.83 -31.79
C PRO A 131 -14.28 -7.39 -31.51
N LYS A 132 -15.61 -7.19 -31.47
CA LYS A 132 -16.22 -5.92 -31.06
C LYS A 132 -16.00 -5.70 -29.57
N LYS A 133 -15.30 -4.61 -29.24
CA LYS A 133 -14.99 -4.15 -27.88
C LYS A 133 -16.28 -3.74 -27.16
N THR A 134 -16.72 -4.52 -26.19
CA THR A 134 -17.73 -4.10 -25.20
C THR A 134 -17.03 -3.23 -24.14
N GLU A 135 -17.70 -2.14 -23.74
CA GLU A 135 -17.18 -1.10 -22.85
C GLU A 135 -17.12 -1.51 -21.36
N ASN A 136 -16.63 -2.71 -21.04
CA ASN A 136 -16.44 -3.10 -19.64
C ASN A 136 -15.03 -2.72 -19.15
N ARG A 137 -14.98 -1.70 -18.28
CA ARG A 137 -13.76 -1.16 -17.68
C ARG A 137 -13.02 -2.17 -16.78
N ASN A 138 -13.65 -3.31 -16.44
CA ASN A 138 -13.07 -4.39 -15.64
C ASN A 138 -12.23 -5.41 -16.46
N ASP A 139 -12.39 -5.51 -17.78
CA ASP A 139 -11.64 -6.48 -18.60
C ASP A 139 -10.19 -6.04 -18.87
N LYS A 140 -9.84 -4.80 -18.48
CA LYS A 140 -8.48 -4.27 -18.65
C LYS A 140 -7.48 -4.95 -17.72
N PHE A 141 -7.91 -5.38 -16.54
CA PHE A 141 -7.04 -6.11 -15.61
C PHE A 141 -6.93 -7.60 -15.95
N GLY A 142 -8.02 -8.22 -16.45
CA GLY A 142 -8.01 -9.59 -16.96
C GLY A 142 -7.10 -9.75 -18.19
N ASN A 143 -7.21 -8.85 -19.16
CA ASN A 143 -6.35 -8.85 -20.35
C ASN A 143 -4.86 -8.62 -20.02
N ILE A 144 -4.53 -7.88 -18.96
CA ILE A 144 -3.13 -7.65 -18.56
C ILE A 144 -2.51 -8.90 -17.92
N VAL A 145 -3.25 -9.61 -17.07
CA VAL A 145 -2.76 -10.86 -16.46
C VAL A 145 -2.65 -11.95 -17.52
N GLN A 146 -3.63 -12.04 -18.41
CA GLN A 146 -3.65 -12.99 -19.52
C GLN A 146 -2.56 -12.67 -20.56
N ALA A 147 -2.38 -11.40 -20.96
CA ALA A 147 -1.29 -10.99 -21.84
C ALA A 147 0.09 -11.17 -21.18
N LYS A 148 0.24 -10.98 -19.87
CA LYS A 148 1.51 -11.23 -19.15
C LYS A 148 1.83 -12.72 -19.07
N GLN A 149 0.81 -13.58 -19.07
CA GLN A 149 0.94 -15.03 -19.13
C GLN A 149 1.13 -15.55 -20.58
N GLU A 150 0.65 -14.79 -21.58
CA GLU A 150 0.80 -15.10 -23.02
C GLU A 150 2.07 -14.49 -23.64
N MET A 151 2.68 -13.47 -23.04
CA MET A 151 3.86 -12.75 -23.57
C MET A 151 5.21 -13.35 -23.15
N GLY A 152 5.24 -14.35 -22.28
CA GLY A 152 6.46 -15.02 -21.88
C GLY A 152 6.22 -16.49 -21.64
N MET A 153 7.16 -17.35 -22.04
CA MET A 153 7.18 -18.74 -21.57
C MET A 153 7.01 -18.72 -20.05
N THR A 154 6.04 -19.46 -19.53
CA THR A 154 5.84 -19.58 -18.09
C THR A 154 7.12 -20.12 -17.44
N LYS A 155 7.34 -19.84 -16.16
CA LYS A 155 8.57 -20.31 -15.46
C LYS A 155 8.76 -21.82 -15.63
N GLU A 156 7.67 -22.58 -15.56
CA GLU A 156 7.65 -24.03 -15.80
C GLU A 156 8.01 -24.38 -17.25
N GLN A 157 7.47 -23.66 -18.24
CA GLN A 157 7.85 -23.84 -19.65
C GLN A 157 9.31 -23.49 -19.93
N GLN A 158 9.88 -22.48 -19.26
CA GLN A 158 11.30 -22.14 -19.38
C GLN A 158 12.20 -23.22 -18.77
N GLU A 159 11.82 -23.76 -17.61
CA GLU A 159 12.54 -24.86 -16.96
C GLU A 159 12.45 -26.15 -17.79
N GLU A 160 11.30 -26.45 -18.38
CA GLU A 160 11.14 -27.59 -19.29
C GLU A 160 11.94 -27.40 -20.57
N ALA A 161 11.92 -26.20 -21.18
CA ALA A 161 12.75 -25.90 -22.35
C ALA A 161 14.25 -26.01 -22.03
N LYS A 162 14.68 -25.55 -20.85
CA LYS A 162 16.06 -25.71 -20.37
C LYS A 162 16.40 -27.18 -20.18
N ARG A 163 15.51 -27.96 -19.56
CA ARG A 163 15.69 -29.40 -19.36
C ARG A 163 15.77 -30.16 -20.68
N ALA A 164 14.89 -29.85 -21.63
CA ALA A 164 14.89 -30.43 -22.96
C ALA A 164 16.19 -30.08 -23.72
N PHE A 165 16.65 -28.84 -23.62
CA PHE A 165 17.92 -28.41 -24.22
C PHE A 165 19.10 -29.15 -23.61
N LEU A 166 19.18 -29.26 -22.27
CA LEU A 166 20.24 -30.02 -21.61
C LEU A 166 20.22 -31.51 -21.98
N ALA A 167 19.04 -32.12 -22.08
CA ALA A 167 18.91 -33.50 -22.53
C ALA A 167 19.35 -33.68 -24.00
N ALA A 168 19.11 -32.70 -24.87
CA ALA A 168 19.62 -32.73 -26.25
C ALA A 168 21.15 -32.60 -26.29
N VAL A 169 21.74 -31.75 -25.43
CA VAL A 169 23.20 -31.64 -25.28
C VAL A 169 23.80 -32.94 -24.77
N GLU A 170 23.20 -33.58 -23.76
CA GLU A 170 23.65 -34.86 -23.22
C GLU A 170 23.67 -35.95 -24.30
N LYS A 171 22.59 -36.08 -25.08
CA LYS A 171 22.51 -37.03 -26.20
C LYS A 171 23.52 -36.78 -27.30
N SER A 172 24.02 -35.54 -27.44
CA SER A 172 25.05 -35.20 -28.44
C SER A 172 26.45 -35.68 -28.06
N ILE A 173 26.67 -36.04 -26.79
CA ILE A 173 27.97 -36.50 -26.30
C ILE A 173 28.01 -38.04 -26.46
N PRO A 174 28.88 -38.57 -27.33
CA PRO A 174 28.96 -40.01 -27.56
C PRO A 174 29.43 -40.75 -26.31
N VAL A 175 28.85 -41.91 -26.05
CA VAL A 175 29.23 -42.78 -24.93
C VAL A 175 30.55 -43.47 -25.27
N SER A 176 31.42 -43.65 -24.28
CA SER A 176 32.78 -44.22 -24.47
C SER A 176 32.78 -45.65 -25.03
N SER A 177 31.65 -46.38 -24.93
CA SER A 177 31.46 -47.71 -25.52
C SER A 177 31.35 -47.70 -27.03
N ASP A 178 30.96 -46.57 -27.62
CA ASP A 178 30.58 -46.46 -29.04
C ASP A 178 31.76 -45.96 -29.90
N LEU A 179 32.91 -45.71 -29.28
CA LEU A 179 34.09 -45.13 -29.89
C LEU A 179 35.27 -46.12 -29.89
N ALA A 180 35.99 -46.19 -31.00
CA ALA A 180 37.23 -46.95 -31.09
C ALA A 180 38.34 -46.31 -30.24
N ALA A 181 39.29 -47.12 -29.77
CA ALA A 181 40.36 -46.67 -28.88
C ALA A 181 41.21 -45.52 -29.46
N ASP A 182 41.36 -45.48 -30.77
CA ASP A 182 42.14 -44.45 -31.48
C ASP A 182 41.39 -43.11 -31.56
N ASP A 183 40.06 -43.12 -31.62
CA ASP A 183 39.21 -41.93 -31.73
C ASP A 183 38.92 -41.26 -30.38
N LEU A 184 39.04 -42.00 -29.27
CA LEU A 184 38.84 -41.48 -27.92
C LEU A 184 39.71 -40.26 -27.63
N LYS A 185 41.00 -40.31 -28.01
CA LYS A 185 41.93 -39.19 -27.78
C LYS A 185 41.54 -37.94 -28.55
N ALA A 186 41.01 -38.09 -29.78
CA ALA A 186 40.51 -36.97 -30.56
C ALA A 186 39.25 -36.36 -29.93
N LYS A 187 38.31 -37.21 -29.49
CA LYS A 187 37.07 -36.75 -28.85
C LYS A 187 37.30 -36.05 -27.52
N ILE A 188 38.23 -36.53 -26.70
CA ILE A 188 38.63 -35.86 -25.44
C ILE A 188 39.13 -34.44 -25.73
N LYS A 189 39.99 -34.26 -26.74
CA LYS A 189 40.50 -32.94 -27.14
C LYS A 189 39.38 -32.03 -27.64
N GLU A 190 38.46 -32.54 -28.44
CA GLU A 190 37.30 -31.79 -28.93
C GLU A 190 36.39 -31.32 -27.79
N LEU A 191 36.04 -32.23 -26.87
CA LEU A 191 35.22 -31.89 -25.70
C LEU A 191 35.91 -30.88 -24.79
N HIS A 192 37.22 -31.01 -24.58
CA HIS A 192 38.00 -30.05 -23.82
C HIS A 192 37.97 -28.65 -24.46
N GLN A 193 38.19 -28.56 -25.79
CA GLN A 193 38.07 -27.29 -26.51
C GLN A 193 36.65 -26.71 -26.44
N ARG A 194 35.61 -27.56 -26.52
CA ARG A 194 34.21 -27.14 -26.35
C ARG A 194 33.97 -26.56 -24.95
N ILE A 195 34.47 -27.21 -23.90
CA ILE A 195 34.36 -26.72 -22.52
C ILE A 195 35.03 -25.35 -22.36
N CYS A 196 36.26 -25.18 -22.85
CA CYS A 196 36.97 -23.90 -22.75
C CYS A 196 36.21 -22.76 -23.44
N LYS A 197 35.60 -23.02 -24.61
CA LYS A 197 34.77 -22.02 -25.31
C LYS A 197 33.51 -21.66 -24.51
N LEU A 198 32.80 -22.67 -23.99
CA LEU A 198 31.58 -22.45 -23.20
C LEU A 198 31.86 -21.69 -21.90
N GLU A 199 33.00 -21.94 -21.24
CA GLU A 199 33.39 -21.17 -20.05
C GLU A 199 33.70 -19.70 -20.38
N ALA A 200 34.34 -19.42 -21.51
CA ALA A 200 34.58 -18.05 -21.97
C ALA A 200 33.26 -17.32 -22.28
N GLU A 201 32.35 -17.97 -23.02
CA GLU A 201 31.03 -17.42 -23.33
C GLU A 201 30.19 -17.18 -22.07
N LYS A 202 30.25 -18.12 -21.10
CA LYS A 202 29.59 -17.98 -19.80
C LYS A 202 30.10 -16.75 -19.04
N TYR A 203 31.42 -16.55 -18.97
CA TYR A 203 32.00 -15.37 -18.32
C TYR A 203 31.48 -14.06 -18.94
N ASP A 204 31.45 -13.96 -20.27
CA ASP A 204 30.95 -12.78 -20.97
C ASP A 204 29.45 -12.53 -20.70
N LEU A 205 28.66 -13.61 -20.66
CA LEU A 205 27.24 -13.55 -20.33
C LEU A 205 27.00 -13.14 -18.87
N GLU A 206 27.76 -13.68 -17.93
CA GLU A 206 27.69 -13.30 -16.51
C GLU A 206 28.03 -11.83 -16.32
N LYS A 207 29.09 -11.34 -16.97
CA LYS A 207 29.46 -9.91 -16.94
C LYS A 207 28.42 -9.02 -17.59
N ARG A 208 27.75 -9.47 -18.65
CA ARG A 208 26.62 -8.74 -19.25
C ARG A 208 25.41 -8.72 -18.32
N HIS A 209 25.09 -9.84 -17.68
CA HIS A 209 23.98 -9.96 -16.74
C HIS A 209 24.19 -9.05 -15.52
N GLU A 210 25.40 -9.02 -14.96
CA GLU A 210 25.77 -8.13 -13.86
C GLU A 210 25.52 -6.64 -14.20
N ARG A 211 25.89 -6.21 -15.41
CA ARG A 211 25.60 -4.85 -15.90
C ARG A 211 24.10 -4.58 -16.01
N GLN A 212 23.35 -5.53 -16.58
CA GLN A 212 21.89 -5.39 -16.71
C GLN A 212 21.20 -5.32 -15.33
N GLU A 213 21.66 -6.08 -14.34
CA GLU A 213 21.14 -5.97 -12.98
C GLU A 213 21.42 -4.61 -12.36
N TYR A 214 22.61 -4.04 -12.61
CA TYR A 214 22.95 -2.70 -12.14
C TYR A 214 22.01 -1.66 -12.76
N ASP A 215 21.84 -1.68 -14.08
CA ASP A 215 20.93 -0.76 -14.79
C ASP A 215 19.48 -0.89 -14.28
N LEU A 216 19.03 -2.11 -13.99
CA LEU A 216 17.69 -2.39 -13.47
C LEU A 216 17.54 -1.88 -12.02
N LYS A 217 18.56 -2.04 -11.19
CA LYS A 217 18.60 -1.48 -9.82
C LYS A 217 18.58 0.05 -9.86
N GLU A 218 19.37 0.66 -10.74
CA GLU A 218 19.41 2.11 -10.92
C GLU A 218 18.06 2.67 -11.40
N LEU A 219 17.43 2.01 -12.40
CA LEU A 219 16.13 2.43 -12.91
C LEU A 219 15.04 2.35 -11.84
N ASN A 220 15.04 1.29 -11.03
CA ASN A 220 14.11 1.16 -9.91
C ASN A 220 14.31 2.26 -8.85
N GLU A 221 15.56 2.62 -8.53
CA GLU A 221 15.83 3.70 -7.58
C GLU A 221 15.41 5.06 -8.15
N ARG A 222 15.72 5.34 -9.42
CA ARG A 222 15.21 6.54 -10.12
C ARG A 222 13.68 6.59 -10.11
N GLN A 223 13.01 5.47 -10.36
CA GLN A 223 11.55 5.37 -10.30
C GLN A 223 11.02 5.66 -8.89
N ARG A 224 11.67 5.14 -7.85
CA ARG A 224 11.33 5.44 -6.44
C ARG A 224 11.52 6.91 -6.11
N GLN A 225 12.60 7.54 -6.58
CA GLN A 225 12.84 8.97 -6.39
C GLN A 225 11.78 9.83 -7.09
N VAL A 226 11.43 9.51 -8.34
CA VAL A 226 10.35 10.19 -9.07
C VAL A 226 9.02 10.03 -8.32
N ALA A 227 8.72 8.84 -7.80
CA ALA A 227 7.51 8.60 -7.00
C ALA A 227 7.50 9.44 -5.71
N ARG A 228 8.61 9.49 -4.96
CA ARG A 228 8.78 10.32 -3.76
C ARG A 228 8.60 11.82 -4.07
N ASN A 229 9.27 12.33 -5.10
CA ASN A 229 9.15 13.73 -5.52
C ASN A 229 7.73 14.08 -5.99
N LYS A 230 7.05 13.16 -6.67
CA LYS A 230 5.65 13.32 -7.10
C LYS A 230 4.70 13.34 -5.90
N ALA A 231 4.97 12.55 -4.85
CA ALA A 231 4.20 12.57 -3.60
C ALA A 231 4.40 13.89 -2.84
N LEU A 232 5.66 14.34 -2.68
CA LEU A 232 6.01 15.64 -2.10
C LEU A 232 5.28 16.80 -2.79
N LYS A 233 5.31 16.84 -4.13
CA LYS A 233 4.65 17.89 -4.91
C LYS A 233 3.12 17.87 -4.78
N LYS A 234 2.54 16.72 -4.40
CA LYS A 234 1.11 16.55 -4.13
C LYS A 234 0.74 16.75 -2.66
N GLY A 235 1.69 17.12 -1.80
CA GLY A 235 1.48 17.28 -0.36
C GLY A 235 1.21 15.96 0.38
N LEU A 236 1.57 14.83 -0.23
CA LEU A 236 1.46 13.50 0.37
C LEU A 236 2.76 13.16 1.09
N ASP A 237 2.67 12.48 2.23
CA ASP A 237 3.83 12.05 3.01
C ASP A 237 4.71 11.08 2.17
N PRO A 238 5.99 11.39 1.93
CA PRO A 238 6.91 10.54 1.18
C PRO A 238 7.06 9.13 1.75
N ALA A 239 6.95 8.98 3.07
CA ALA A 239 7.10 7.70 3.74
C ALA A 239 5.90 6.78 3.49
N GLU A 240 4.67 7.33 3.49
CA GLU A 240 3.45 6.58 3.18
C GLU A 240 3.32 6.27 1.68
N ALA A 241 3.75 7.18 0.80
CA ALA A 241 3.60 7.02 -0.65
C ALA A 241 4.60 6.04 -1.30
N GLY A 242 5.80 5.88 -0.72
CA GLY A 242 6.84 5.00 -1.25
C GLY A 242 6.78 3.55 -0.74
N SER A 243 6.16 3.32 0.43
CA SER A 243 6.19 2.03 1.14
C SER A 243 4.83 1.34 1.21
N SER A 244 3.72 2.07 1.06
CA SER A 244 2.38 1.50 1.18
C SER A 244 1.99 0.70 -0.06
N LYS A 245 1.55 -0.55 0.16
CA LYS A 245 0.85 -1.39 -0.84
C LYS A 245 -0.47 -0.76 -1.31
N TYR A 246 -1.04 0.13 -0.50
CA TYR A 246 -2.31 0.79 -0.75
C TYR A 246 -2.08 2.24 -1.20
N PRO A 247 -2.99 2.80 -2.01
CA PRO A 247 -2.91 4.20 -2.45
C PRO A 247 -2.68 5.14 -1.26
N PRO A 248 -1.88 6.22 -1.42
CA PRO A 248 -1.55 7.13 -0.33
C PRO A 248 -2.82 7.79 0.21
N LYS A 249 -2.90 7.94 1.55
CA LYS A 249 -4.08 8.52 2.19
C LYS A 249 -4.17 10.00 1.87
N VAL A 250 -5.34 10.42 1.42
CA VAL A 250 -5.64 11.84 1.18
C VAL A 250 -6.17 12.43 2.49
N GLN A 251 -5.54 13.50 2.99
CA GLN A 251 -6.09 14.24 4.12
C GLN A 251 -7.34 15.00 3.66
N VAL A 252 -8.51 14.56 4.12
CA VAL A 252 -9.83 15.16 3.79
C VAL A 252 -10.23 16.31 4.72
N SER A 253 -9.54 16.47 5.85
CA SER A 253 -9.75 17.60 6.78
C SER A 253 -8.47 18.43 6.86
N SER A 254 -8.64 19.75 6.87
CA SER A 254 -7.53 20.67 7.07
C SER A 254 -7.00 20.55 8.50
N LYS A 255 -5.68 20.65 8.69
CA LYS A 255 -5.08 20.69 10.04
C LYS A 255 -5.61 21.85 10.91
N TYR A 256 -6.18 22.88 10.27
CA TYR A 256 -6.80 24.04 10.93
C TYR A 256 -8.26 23.82 11.33
N ASP A 257 -8.90 22.76 10.82
CA ASP A 257 -10.31 22.45 11.09
C ASP A 257 -10.54 22.01 12.54
N ARG A 258 -9.47 21.54 13.21
CA ARG A 258 -9.47 21.13 14.62
C ARG A 258 -9.08 22.25 15.59
N GLN A 259 -8.79 23.45 15.08
CA GLN A 259 -8.47 24.57 15.95
C GLN A 259 -9.76 25.13 16.57
N ILE A 260 -9.88 25.00 17.90
CA ILE A 260 -11.00 25.57 18.65
C ILE A 260 -10.97 27.08 18.47
N ASP A 261 -12.00 27.61 17.80
CA ASP A 261 -12.16 29.05 17.60
C ASP A 261 -12.41 29.73 18.96
N ARG A 262 -11.46 30.58 19.37
CA ARG A 262 -11.50 31.30 20.63
C ARG A 262 -12.32 32.59 20.57
N ARG A 263 -12.83 32.97 19.39
CA ARG A 263 -13.67 34.14 19.20
C ARG A 263 -15.06 33.93 19.79
N ASN A 264 -15.65 34.99 20.31
CA ASN A 264 -17.00 34.95 20.86
C ASN A 264 -18.04 34.73 19.75
N PHE A 265 -19.24 34.26 20.12
CA PHE A 265 -20.30 33.93 19.16
C PHE A 265 -20.61 35.09 18.19
N GLN A 266 -20.67 36.32 18.71
CA GLN A 266 -20.92 37.53 17.91
C GLN A 266 -19.83 37.77 16.84
N GLU A 267 -18.56 37.56 17.21
CA GLU A 267 -17.40 37.76 16.34
C GLU A 267 -17.31 36.66 15.27
N ARG A 268 -17.60 35.42 15.64
CA ARG A 268 -17.74 34.29 14.71
C ARG A 268 -18.85 34.51 13.70
N ARG A 269 -20.00 35.01 14.15
CA ARG A 269 -21.16 35.28 13.28
C ARG A 269 -20.87 36.42 12.31
N SER A 270 -20.23 37.50 12.79
CA SER A 270 -19.85 38.66 11.99
C SER A 270 -18.90 38.32 10.82
N MET A 271 -18.12 37.24 10.94
CA MET A 271 -17.25 36.73 9.88
C MET A 271 -18.00 36.08 8.71
N TYR A 272 -19.28 35.75 8.87
CA TYR A 272 -20.09 35.14 7.81
C TYR A 272 -21.25 36.05 7.36
N ASP A 273 -21.53 37.13 8.08
CA ASP A 273 -22.60 38.07 7.76
C ASP A 273 -22.23 39.04 6.61
N ASN A 274 -20.94 39.24 6.32
CA ASN A 274 -20.47 40.11 5.24
C ASN A 274 -19.88 39.29 4.08
N LYS A 275 -20.30 39.55 2.83
CA LYS A 275 -19.79 38.86 1.62
C LYS A 275 -18.27 38.97 1.42
N ASN A 276 -17.63 39.95 2.06
CA ASN A 276 -16.18 40.18 2.01
C ASN A 276 -15.44 39.75 3.29
N ALA A 277 -16.15 39.15 4.25
CA ALA A 277 -15.53 38.66 5.48
C ALA A 277 -14.86 37.31 5.21
N TYR A 278 -13.58 37.37 4.91
CA TYR A 278 -12.74 36.18 4.96
C TYR A 278 -12.30 35.94 6.41
N PRO A 279 -12.16 34.68 6.85
CA PRO A 279 -11.63 34.39 8.17
C PRO A 279 -10.16 34.84 8.25
N CYS A 280 -9.93 36.06 8.74
CA CYS A 280 -8.60 36.57 9.05
C CYS A 280 -8.14 35.93 10.36
N PHE A 281 -7.39 34.83 10.27
CA PHE A 281 -6.71 34.27 11.43
C PHE A 281 -5.59 35.21 11.89
N PRO A 282 -5.33 35.35 13.21
CA PRO A 282 -4.22 36.18 13.70
C PRO A 282 -2.90 35.76 13.06
N GLY A 283 -2.20 36.70 12.40
CA GLY A 283 -0.92 36.46 11.73
C GLY A 283 -1.02 35.90 10.30
N VAL A 284 -2.22 35.71 9.75
CA VAL A 284 -2.42 35.32 8.35
C VAL A 284 -2.94 36.53 7.57
N PRO A 285 -2.25 36.99 6.52
CA PRO A 285 -2.73 38.11 5.72
C PRO A 285 -4.09 37.75 5.09
N PRO A 286 -5.03 38.72 5.00
CA PRO A 286 -6.33 38.46 4.39
C PRO A 286 -6.13 37.90 2.98
N PRO A 287 -6.93 36.91 2.54
CA PRO A 287 -6.81 36.38 1.20
C PRO A 287 -7.00 37.51 0.19
N PRO A 288 -6.29 37.47 -0.95
CA PRO A 288 -6.37 38.50 -1.97
C PRO A 288 -7.83 38.64 -2.43
N ALA A 289 -8.29 39.89 -2.58
CA ALA A 289 -9.63 40.18 -3.06
C ALA A 289 -9.86 39.44 -4.38
N ILE A 290 -10.83 38.52 -4.39
CA ILE A 290 -11.27 37.87 -5.62
C ILE A 290 -12.08 38.92 -6.36
N TYR A 291 -11.45 39.58 -7.34
CA TYR A 291 -12.18 40.37 -8.32
C TYR A 291 -13.03 39.40 -9.13
N GLU A 292 -14.33 39.36 -8.85
CA GLU A 292 -15.29 38.75 -9.77
C GLU A 292 -15.12 39.47 -11.11
N LYS A 293 -14.83 38.71 -12.17
CA LYS A 293 -14.74 39.27 -13.52
C LYS A 293 -16.13 39.76 -13.90
N VAL A 294 -16.42 41.03 -13.61
CA VAL A 294 -17.50 41.75 -14.25
C VAL A 294 -17.04 41.93 -15.69
N ILE A 295 -17.59 41.09 -16.59
CA ILE A 295 -17.46 41.31 -18.02
C ILE A 295 -18.15 42.64 -18.28
N LEU A 296 -17.38 43.67 -18.63
CA LEU A 296 -17.93 44.93 -19.13
C LEU A 296 -18.74 44.59 -20.38
N LYS A 297 -20.07 44.59 -20.26
CA LYS A 297 -20.97 44.58 -21.42
C LYS A 297 -20.60 45.80 -22.26
N LEU A 298 -20.38 45.59 -23.56
CA LEU A 298 -20.09 46.69 -24.50
C LEU A 298 -21.28 47.65 -24.50
N ASP A 299 -21.03 48.95 -24.61
CA ASP A 299 -22.05 50.00 -24.42
C ASP A 299 -23.32 49.79 -25.28
N GLY A 300 -23.19 49.14 -26.45
CA GLY A 300 -24.33 48.76 -27.31
C GLY A 300 -25.28 47.71 -26.71
N GLU A 301 -24.80 46.76 -25.91
CA GLU A 301 -25.66 45.78 -25.23
C GLU A 301 -26.42 46.42 -24.05
N ARG A 302 -25.89 47.50 -23.47
CA ARG A 302 -26.57 48.25 -22.41
C ARG A 302 -27.67 49.14 -22.97
N GLU A 303 -27.46 49.74 -24.15
CA GLU A 303 -28.47 50.53 -24.85
C GLU A 303 -29.63 49.66 -25.36
N GLU A 304 -29.36 48.44 -25.84
CA GLU A 304 -30.43 47.49 -26.22
C GLU A 304 -31.25 47.03 -25.01
N GLU A 305 -30.61 46.78 -23.86
CA GLU A 305 -31.30 46.37 -22.62
C GLU A 305 -32.10 47.55 -22.01
N GLU A 306 -31.61 48.79 -22.09
CA GLU A 306 -32.35 50.00 -21.71
C GLU A 306 -33.53 50.27 -22.66
N ALA A 307 -33.35 50.09 -23.97
CA ALA A 307 -34.45 50.23 -24.94
C ALA A 307 -35.51 49.14 -24.75
N GLU A 308 -35.12 47.89 -24.50
CA GLU A 308 -36.07 46.81 -24.20
C GLU A 308 -36.78 47.05 -22.85
N ALA A 309 -36.09 47.61 -21.86
CA ALA A 309 -36.68 48.00 -20.58
C ALA A 309 -37.67 49.17 -20.73
N GLU A 310 -37.36 50.19 -21.53
CA GLU A 310 -38.30 51.28 -21.85
C GLU A 310 -39.51 50.76 -22.64
N VAL A 311 -39.31 49.86 -23.60
CA VAL A 311 -40.42 49.22 -24.33
C VAL A 311 -41.29 48.40 -23.37
N ARG A 312 -40.72 47.65 -22.43
CA ARG A 312 -41.49 46.95 -21.39
C ARG A 312 -42.22 47.90 -20.46
N LEU A 313 -41.61 49.02 -20.06
CA LEU A 313 -42.22 49.99 -19.17
C LEU A 313 -43.36 50.76 -19.86
N THR A 314 -43.19 51.06 -21.15
CA THR A 314 -44.22 51.69 -21.98
C THR A 314 -45.35 50.72 -22.31
N LEU A 315 -45.06 49.45 -22.60
CA LEU A 315 -46.09 48.42 -22.76
C LEU A 315 -46.86 48.22 -21.44
N PHE A 316 -46.17 48.19 -20.31
CA PHE A 316 -46.80 48.09 -18.98
C PHE A 316 -47.69 49.30 -18.70
N LYS A 317 -47.23 50.53 -18.97
CA LYS A 317 -48.06 51.74 -18.84
C LYS A 317 -49.23 51.76 -19.82
N PHE A 318 -49.08 51.29 -21.05
CA PHE A 318 -50.14 51.25 -22.07
C PHE A 318 -51.22 50.21 -21.74
N ILE A 319 -50.83 49.06 -21.19
CA ILE A 319 -51.77 48.01 -20.77
C ILE A 319 -52.50 48.37 -19.48
N HIS A 320 -51.87 49.15 -18.57
CA HIS A 320 -52.46 49.48 -17.26
C HIS A 320 -53.19 50.84 -17.17
N THR A 321 -53.05 51.73 -18.14
CA THR A 321 -53.67 53.07 -18.09
C THR A 321 -55.18 53.14 -18.39
N PRO A 322 -55.84 52.25 -19.17
CA PRO A 322 -57.29 52.37 -19.34
C PRO A 322 -58.08 51.82 -18.14
N PHE A 323 -57.45 51.04 -17.23
CA PHE A 323 -58.16 50.41 -16.11
C PHE A 323 -58.28 51.31 -14.86
N LEU A 324 -57.47 52.37 -14.76
CA LEU A 324 -57.45 53.25 -13.59
C LEU A 324 -58.36 54.49 -13.70
N TYR A 325 -58.88 54.81 -14.89
CA TYR A 325 -59.82 55.93 -15.05
C TYR A 325 -61.30 55.53 -14.97
N GLN A 326 -61.61 54.23 -14.92
CA GLN A 326 -63.00 53.74 -14.77
C GLN A 326 -63.41 53.45 -13.32
N LEU A 327 -62.48 53.61 -12.37
CA LEU A 327 -62.71 53.39 -10.92
C LEU A 327 -62.70 54.68 -10.09
N TYR A 328 -62.50 55.85 -10.71
CA TYR A 328 -62.47 57.14 -10.01
C TYR A 328 -63.74 58.00 -10.18
N GLU A 329 -64.75 57.53 -10.93
CA GLU A 329 -66.06 58.18 -11.09
C GLU A 329 -67.22 57.46 -10.35
N ALA A 330 -66.96 56.40 -9.56
CA ALA A 330 -68.00 55.57 -8.94
C ALA A 330 -67.89 55.47 -7.40
N GLY A 331 -67.55 56.56 -6.72
CA GLY A 331 -67.35 56.55 -5.26
C GLY A 331 -67.62 57.86 -4.52
N GLU A 332 -68.36 58.81 -5.12
CA GLU A 332 -69.08 59.85 -4.37
C GLU A 332 -70.57 59.51 -4.44
N GLU A 333 -71.08 58.70 -3.50
CA GLU A 333 -72.48 58.76 -3.05
C GLU A 333 -72.69 57.85 -1.82
N GLU A 334 -73.25 58.49 -0.78
CA GLU A 334 -74.04 57.96 0.34
C GLU A 334 -73.32 57.12 1.43
N GLU A 335 -73.27 57.58 2.68
CA GLU A 335 -74.32 57.81 3.73
C GLU A 335 -74.51 56.59 4.64
#